data_AF-A0A9W8R8L4-F1
#
_entry.id   AF-A0A9W8R8L4-F1
#
_cell.length_a   1.000
_cell.length_b   1.000
_cell.length_c   1.000
_cell.angle_alpha   90.00
_cell.angle_beta   90.00
_cell.angle_gamma   90.00
#
_symmetry.space_group_name_H-M   'P 1'
#
loop_
_entity.id
_entity.type
_entity.pdbx_description
1 polymer ?
#
loop_
_entity_poly.entity_id
_entity_poly.type
_entity_poly.pdbx_seq_one_letter_code
_entity_poly.pdbx_strand_id
1 'polypeptide(L)'
;MIDHPRTRAVTYAFMQLAYMQYTLKNHRLTYLPSLIRLNAINALSENAHTIGLPLHGLCRDELISPFNALGPKLLDIVPVENTCPENMRPTALQQAVEHHPWTDLLPAPRLRDNVLNAITSGAIDEDELCADLMEISKSDEEDGPYLIVWGEASDIYNWEASIGFLKKWGGLLRGCPELIESTNRWRLKRGEKKIGVQV
;
A
#
# COMPACT_ATOMS: atom_id res chain seq x y z
N MET A 1 3.62 -11.14 -2.24
CA MET A 1 2.46 -10.59 -1.49
C MET A 1 1.14 -11.32 -1.76
N ILE A 2 1.10 -12.46 -2.47
CA ILE A 2 -0.12 -13.29 -2.61
C ILE A 2 0.28 -14.74 -2.35
N ASP A 3 -0.10 -15.28 -1.19
CA ASP A 3 0.34 -16.63 -0.77
C ASP A 3 -0.54 -17.74 -1.35
N HIS A 4 -1.85 -17.53 -1.33
CA HIS A 4 -2.79 -18.59 -1.66
C HIS A 4 -2.77 -18.92 -3.17
N PRO A 5 -2.54 -20.19 -3.59
CA PRO A 5 -2.37 -20.57 -5.00
C PRO A 5 -3.53 -20.14 -5.90
N ARG A 6 -4.77 -20.21 -5.37
CA ARG A 6 -5.97 -19.77 -6.08
C ARG A 6 -5.96 -18.26 -6.32
N THR A 7 -5.67 -17.47 -5.28
CA THR A 7 -5.61 -16.00 -5.37
C THR A 7 -4.51 -15.56 -6.32
N ARG A 8 -3.38 -16.26 -6.31
CA ARG A 8 -2.28 -16.05 -7.26
C ARG A 8 -2.71 -16.33 -8.70
N ALA A 9 -3.39 -17.45 -8.94
CA ALA A 9 -3.90 -17.79 -10.28
C ALA A 9 -4.95 -16.77 -10.77
N VAL A 10 -5.88 -16.36 -9.90
CA VAL A 10 -6.87 -15.31 -10.20
C VAL A 10 -6.20 -13.99 -10.55
N THR A 11 -5.19 -13.59 -9.77
CA THR A 11 -4.43 -12.37 -10.01
C THR A 11 -3.70 -12.41 -11.35
N TYR A 12 -3.00 -13.50 -11.65
CA TYR A 12 -2.34 -13.66 -12.95
C TYR A 12 -3.33 -13.62 -14.11
N ALA A 13 -4.48 -14.31 -13.99
CA ALA A 13 -5.51 -14.27 -15.02
C ALA A 13 -6.05 -12.85 -15.23
N PHE A 14 -6.27 -12.11 -14.13
CA PHE A 14 -6.70 -10.71 -14.19
C PHE A 14 -5.65 -9.79 -14.81
N MET A 15 -4.36 -9.97 -14.50
CA MET A 15 -3.26 -9.23 -15.13
C MET A 15 -3.27 -9.41 -16.65
N GLN A 16 -3.42 -10.64 -17.14
CA GLN A 16 -3.49 -10.93 -18.58
C GLN A 16 -4.72 -10.28 -19.22
N LEU A 17 -5.87 -10.34 -18.54
CA LEU A 17 -7.10 -9.69 -18.99
C LEU A 17 -6.95 -8.16 -19.09
N ALA A 18 -6.41 -7.53 -18.05
CA ALA A 18 -6.19 -6.09 -17.99
C ALA A 18 -5.23 -5.62 -19.10
N TYR A 19 -4.13 -6.35 -19.30
CA TYR A 19 -3.18 -6.08 -20.39
C TYR A 19 -3.84 -6.18 -21.77
N MET A 20 -4.58 -7.27 -22.02
CA MET A 20 -5.30 -7.46 -23.28
C MET A 20 -6.31 -6.33 -23.55
N GLN A 21 -7.09 -5.92 -22.54
CA GLN A 21 -8.04 -4.82 -22.68
C GLN A 21 -7.38 -3.49 -22.99
N TYR A 22 -6.25 -3.19 -22.35
CA TYR A 22 -5.45 -2.01 -22.62
C TYR A 22 -4.97 -1.99 -24.07
N THR A 23 -4.37 -3.09 -24.55
CA THR A 23 -3.89 -3.21 -25.94
C THR A 23 -5.02 -3.05 -26.95
N LEU A 24 -6.20 -3.63 -26.67
CA LEU A 24 -7.37 -3.54 -27.53
C LEU A 24 -8.17 -2.24 -27.37
N LYS A 25 -7.75 -1.33 -26.47
CA LYS A 25 -8.49 -0.10 -26.10
C LYS A 25 -9.94 -0.38 -25.66
N ASN A 26 -10.19 -1.56 -25.11
CA ASN A 26 -11.52 -2.04 -24.70
C ASN A 26 -11.64 -2.01 -23.17
N HIS A 27 -11.58 -0.81 -22.61
CA HIS A 27 -11.61 -0.60 -21.17
C HIS A 27 -13.03 -0.84 -20.61
N ARG A 28 -13.13 -1.58 -19.50
CA ARG A 28 -14.39 -1.80 -18.79
C ARG A 28 -14.30 -1.22 -17.38
N LEU A 29 -15.20 -0.29 -17.06
CA LEU A 29 -15.25 0.34 -15.73
C LEU A 29 -15.51 -0.65 -14.60
N THR A 30 -16.20 -1.76 -14.89
CA THR A 30 -16.47 -2.84 -13.93
C THR A 30 -15.21 -3.50 -13.38
N TYR A 31 -14.05 -3.33 -14.03
CA TYR A 31 -12.79 -3.92 -13.56
C TYR A 31 -11.88 -2.90 -12.87
N LEU A 32 -12.32 -1.64 -12.76
CA LEU A 32 -11.53 -0.57 -12.19
C LEU A 32 -11.07 -0.86 -10.76
N PRO A 33 -11.91 -1.36 -9.83
CA PRO A 33 -11.46 -1.61 -8.46
C PRO A 33 -10.39 -2.71 -8.39
N SER A 34 -10.56 -3.80 -9.14
CA SER A 34 -9.54 -4.85 -9.27
C SER A 34 -8.23 -4.32 -9.89
N LEU A 35 -8.31 -3.42 -10.87
CA LEU A 35 -7.14 -2.79 -11.47
C LEU A 35 -6.42 -1.84 -10.49
N ILE A 36 -7.18 -1.08 -9.69
CA ILE A 36 -6.62 -0.22 -8.64
C ILE A 36 -5.83 -1.06 -7.63
N ARG A 37 -6.39 -2.17 -7.14
CA ARG A 37 -5.69 -3.06 -6.19
C ARG A 37 -4.48 -3.74 -6.81
N LEU A 38 -4.56 -4.15 -8.07
CA LEU A 38 -3.40 -4.67 -8.79
C LEU A 38 -2.28 -3.62 -8.88
N ASN A 39 -2.62 -2.37 -9.18
CA ASN A 39 -1.63 -1.27 -9.21
C ASN A 39 -1.05 -0.99 -7.82
N ALA A 40 -1.85 -1.08 -6.76
CA ALA A 40 -1.36 -0.96 -5.38
C ALA A 40 -0.38 -2.10 -5.04
N ILE A 41 -0.68 -3.35 -5.41
CA ILE A 41 0.25 -4.49 -5.24
C ILE A 41 1.56 -4.25 -5.99
N ASN A 42 1.51 -3.74 -7.22
CA ASN A 42 2.71 -3.44 -8.00
C ASN A 42 3.53 -2.34 -7.31
N ALA A 43 2.88 -1.26 -6.87
CA ALA A 43 3.53 -0.15 -6.19
C ALA A 43 4.21 -0.57 -4.87
N LEU A 44 3.53 -1.39 -4.05
CA LEU A 44 4.13 -1.93 -2.82
C LEU A 44 5.30 -2.87 -3.15
N SER A 45 5.24 -3.59 -4.26
CA SER A 45 6.34 -4.45 -4.72
C SER A 45 7.55 -3.64 -5.19
N GLU A 46 7.33 -2.52 -5.86
CA GLU A 46 8.37 -1.55 -6.24
C GLU A 46 9.01 -0.94 -4.99
N ASN A 47 8.21 -0.52 -4.01
CA ASN A 47 8.70 0.00 -2.74
C ASN A 47 9.56 -1.02 -1.98
N ALA A 48 9.19 -2.30 -1.99
CA ALA A 48 10.01 -3.37 -1.41
C ALA A 48 11.39 -3.43 -2.08
N HIS A 49 11.44 -3.33 -3.41
CA HIS A 49 12.70 -3.30 -4.14
C HIS A 49 13.54 -2.06 -3.78
N THR A 50 12.91 -0.88 -3.70
CA THR A 50 13.57 0.38 -3.34
C THR A 50 14.24 0.32 -1.96
N ILE A 51 13.64 -0.39 -1.00
CA ILE A 51 14.18 -0.52 0.36
C ILE A 51 14.95 -1.82 0.59
N GLY A 52 15.20 -2.60 -0.47
CA GLY A 52 16.03 -3.81 -0.42
C GLY A 52 15.34 -5.03 0.21
N LEU A 53 14.01 -5.03 0.35
CA LEU A 53 13.26 -6.18 0.85
C LEU A 53 12.97 -7.19 -0.26
N PRO A 54 13.35 -8.48 -0.08
CA PRO A 54 13.01 -9.51 -1.04
C PRO A 54 11.50 -9.78 -1.02
N LEU A 55 10.86 -9.81 -2.19
CA LEU A 55 9.42 -10.13 -2.30
C LEU A 55 9.10 -11.57 -1.89
N HIS A 56 10.08 -12.47 -1.99
CA HIS A 56 9.93 -13.87 -1.62
C HIS A 56 9.76 -13.99 -0.10
N GLY A 57 8.67 -14.62 0.33
CA GLY A 57 8.39 -14.83 1.74
C GLY A 57 7.61 -13.70 2.43
N LEU A 58 7.41 -12.53 1.79
CA LEU A 58 6.58 -11.43 2.33
C LEU A 58 5.10 -11.80 2.53
N CYS A 59 4.67 -13.01 2.19
CA CYS A 59 3.31 -13.48 2.48
C CYS A 59 3.24 -14.37 3.71
N ARG A 60 4.35 -14.55 4.46
CA ARG A 60 4.37 -15.37 5.67
C ARG A 60 4.03 -14.49 6.86
N ASP A 61 2.91 -14.76 7.52
CA ASP A 61 2.39 -13.96 8.64
C ASP A 61 3.40 -13.82 9.80
N GLU A 62 4.25 -14.82 10.00
CA GLU A 62 5.26 -14.87 11.07
C GLU A 62 6.54 -14.07 10.74
N LEU A 63 6.61 -13.42 9.57
CA LEU A 63 7.80 -12.70 9.15
C LEU A 63 7.94 -11.39 9.93
N ILE A 64 9.06 -11.25 10.64
CA ILE A 64 9.42 -10.01 11.34
C ILE A 64 10.21 -9.10 10.39
N SER A 65 9.87 -7.80 10.38
CA SER A 65 10.59 -6.81 9.60
C SER A 65 12.08 -6.77 9.99
N PRO A 66 13.00 -6.74 9.01
CA PRO A 66 14.43 -6.61 9.28
C PRO A 66 14.82 -5.22 9.80
N PHE A 67 13.91 -4.23 9.73
CA PHE A 67 14.14 -2.92 10.29
C PHE A 67 13.84 -2.86 11.79
N ASN A 68 13.13 -3.85 12.34
CA ASN A 68 12.98 -4.01 13.77
C ASN A 68 14.32 -4.40 14.43
N ALA A 69 14.63 -3.83 15.59
CA ALA A 69 15.90 -4.09 16.29
C ALA A 69 16.11 -5.56 16.73
N LEU A 70 15.01 -6.29 16.99
CA LEU A 70 14.99 -7.71 17.35
C LEU A 70 14.74 -8.62 16.13
N GLY A 71 14.42 -8.04 14.97
CA GLY A 71 14.13 -8.77 13.75
C GLY A 71 15.37 -9.47 13.17
N PRO A 72 15.16 -10.38 12.19
CA PRO A 72 16.27 -10.98 11.48
C PRO A 72 17.09 -9.88 10.82
N LYS A 73 18.33 -9.70 11.26
CA LYS A 73 19.25 -8.80 10.56
C LYS A 73 19.49 -9.39 9.18
N LEU A 74 19.13 -8.64 8.15
CA LEU A 74 19.48 -9.03 6.79
C LEU A 74 20.99 -8.86 6.64
N LEU A 75 21.70 -10.00 6.75
CA LEU A 75 23.17 -10.07 6.66
C LEU A 75 23.70 -9.61 5.29
N ASP A 76 22.82 -9.54 4.28
CA ASP A 76 23.15 -9.26 2.87
C ASP A 76 22.42 -8.03 2.27
N ILE A 77 21.66 -7.23 3.05
CA ILE A 77 21.27 -5.91 2.54
C ILE A 77 22.55 -5.07 2.57
N VAL A 78 23.17 -4.92 1.40
CA VAL A 78 24.06 -3.80 1.14
C VAL A 78 23.23 -2.56 1.50
N PRO A 79 23.66 -1.74 2.48
CA PRO A 79 22.95 -0.54 2.81
C PRO A 79 22.75 0.20 1.49
N VAL A 80 21.51 0.44 1.11
CA VAL A 80 21.15 1.29 -0.02
C VAL A 80 21.43 2.73 0.42
N GLU A 81 22.66 2.98 0.87
CA GLU A 81 23.03 4.10 1.72
C GLU A 81 23.01 5.43 0.95
N ASN A 82 22.80 5.37 -0.37
CA ASN A 82 22.68 6.57 -1.21
C ASN A 82 21.52 6.55 -2.23
N THR A 83 20.63 5.56 -2.25
CA THR A 83 19.50 5.54 -3.23
C THR A 83 18.11 5.31 -2.62
N CYS A 84 17.98 5.01 -1.33
CA CYS A 84 16.66 4.92 -0.69
C CYS A 84 16.10 6.33 -0.40
N PRO A 85 14.92 6.69 -0.94
CA PRO A 85 14.27 7.97 -0.66
C PRO A 85 14.05 8.19 0.83
N GLU A 86 14.14 9.45 1.28
CA GLU A 86 14.04 9.80 2.71
C GLU A 86 12.73 9.30 3.34
N ASN A 87 11.62 9.42 2.62
CA ASN A 87 10.30 8.98 3.07
C ASN A 87 10.13 7.45 3.11
N MET A 88 11.06 6.69 2.54
CA MET A 88 11.09 5.22 2.55
C MET A 88 12.06 4.66 3.61
N ARG A 89 12.81 5.51 4.33
CA ARG A 89 13.68 5.05 5.42
C ARG A 89 12.85 4.54 6.61
N PRO A 90 13.37 3.59 7.42
CA PRO A 90 12.67 3.11 8.60
C PRO A 90 12.49 4.20 9.65
N THR A 91 11.31 4.25 10.28
CA THR A 91 11.05 5.16 11.40
C THR A 91 11.63 4.64 12.71
N ALA A 92 11.71 5.50 13.72
CA ALA A 92 12.09 5.08 15.07
C ALA A 92 11.11 4.04 15.66
N LEU A 93 9.81 4.16 15.34
CA LEU A 93 8.81 3.22 15.83
C LEU A 93 8.95 1.85 15.19
N GLN A 94 9.20 1.80 13.87
CA GLN A 94 9.49 0.54 13.16
C GLN A 94 10.71 -0.19 13.74
N GLN A 95 11.73 0.56 14.15
CA GLN A 95 12.90 -0.02 14.81
C GLN A 95 12.59 -0.57 16.21
N ALA A 96 11.63 0.02 16.92
CA ALA A 96 11.31 -0.32 18.30
C ALA A 96 10.23 -1.42 18.44
N VAL A 97 9.29 -1.51 17.50
CA VAL A 97 8.11 -2.37 17.59
C VAL A 97 8.21 -3.52 16.60
N GLU A 98 8.02 -4.75 17.07
CA GLU A 98 7.96 -5.94 16.21
C GLU A 98 6.74 -5.83 15.28
N HIS A 99 6.95 -6.04 13.98
CA HIS A 99 5.90 -5.90 12.98
C HIS A 99 6.22 -6.67 11.71
N HIS A 100 5.20 -6.94 10.90
CA HIS A 100 5.36 -7.56 9.60
C HIS A 100 5.90 -6.56 8.55
N PRO A 101 6.87 -6.95 7.68
CA PRO A 101 7.53 -6.02 6.76
C PRO A 101 6.64 -5.43 5.66
N TRP A 102 5.40 -5.89 5.50
CA TRP A 102 4.45 -5.26 4.55
C TRP A 102 4.16 -3.80 4.94
N THR A 103 4.22 -3.47 6.24
CA THR A 103 4.01 -2.09 6.73
C THR A 103 5.14 -1.17 6.24
N ASP A 104 6.36 -1.69 6.05
CA ASP A 104 7.51 -0.92 5.53
C ASP A 104 7.32 -0.43 4.09
N LEU A 105 6.38 -1.04 3.36
CA LEU A 105 6.14 -0.76 1.94
C LEU A 105 5.28 0.49 1.72
N LEU A 106 4.63 1.01 2.75
CA LEU A 106 3.79 2.21 2.64
C LEU A 106 4.65 3.47 2.48
N PRO A 107 4.32 4.37 1.54
CA PRO A 107 5.21 5.47 1.10
C PRO A 107 5.30 6.66 2.08
N ALA A 108 4.67 6.57 3.25
CA ALA A 108 4.49 7.67 4.17
C ALA A 108 4.94 7.28 5.59
N PRO A 109 6.02 7.86 6.14
CA PRO A 109 6.54 7.52 7.47
C PRO A 109 5.47 7.61 8.57
N ARG A 110 4.68 8.70 8.58
CA ARG A 110 3.62 8.88 9.57
C ARG A 110 2.50 7.85 9.44
N LEU A 111 2.13 7.48 8.21
CA LEU A 111 1.11 6.45 7.97
C LEU A 111 1.59 5.10 8.51
N ARG A 112 2.86 4.75 8.26
CA ARG A 112 3.49 3.53 8.81
C ARG A 112 3.40 3.49 10.32
N ASP A 113 3.78 4.58 10.99
CA ASP A 113 3.69 4.69 12.45
C ASP A 113 2.25 4.56 12.96
N ASN A 114 1.28 5.16 12.26
CA ASN A 114 -0.13 5.09 12.65
C ASN A 114 -0.71 3.68 12.47
N VAL A 115 -0.37 3.01 11.36
CA VAL A 115 -0.73 1.60 11.11
C VAL A 115 -0.16 0.71 12.21
N LEU A 116 1.13 0.83 12.52
CA LEU A 116 1.77 0.06 13.59
C LEU A 116 1.08 0.24 14.93
N ASN A 117 0.87 1.48 15.37
CA ASN A 117 0.20 1.75 16.64
C ASN A 117 -1.23 1.19 16.66
N ALA A 118 -1.97 1.28 15.56
CA ALA A 118 -3.33 0.79 15.47
C ALA A 118 -3.39 -0.75 15.54
N ILE A 119 -2.46 -1.45 14.88
CA ILE A 119 -2.34 -2.91 14.95
C ILE A 119 -1.93 -3.33 16.39
N THR A 120 -0.87 -2.74 16.94
CA THR A 120 -0.36 -3.11 18.29
C THR A 120 -1.37 -2.85 19.40
N SER A 121 -2.22 -1.83 19.26
CA SER A 121 -3.30 -1.55 20.22
C SER A 121 -4.55 -2.40 20.02
N GLY A 122 -4.63 -3.19 18.94
CA GLY A 122 -5.82 -3.94 18.54
C GLY A 122 -6.97 -3.04 18.07
N ALA A 123 -6.67 -1.80 17.68
CA ALA A 123 -7.68 -0.85 17.19
C ALA A 123 -8.13 -1.18 15.76
N ILE A 124 -7.30 -1.88 14.99
CA ILE A 124 -7.61 -2.39 13.65
C ILE A 124 -7.19 -3.84 13.50
N ASP A 125 -7.83 -4.53 12.55
CA ASP A 125 -7.42 -5.84 12.06
C ASP A 125 -6.48 -5.66 10.86
N GLU A 126 -5.27 -6.24 10.96
CA GLU A 126 -4.24 -6.20 9.93
C GLU A 126 -4.68 -6.89 8.63
N ASP A 127 -5.33 -8.05 8.74
CA ASP A 127 -5.82 -8.82 7.60
C ASP A 127 -6.93 -8.08 6.88
N GLU A 128 -7.78 -7.37 7.62
CA GLU A 128 -8.85 -6.55 7.05
C GLU A 128 -8.30 -5.38 6.22
N LEU A 129 -7.33 -4.65 6.78
CA LEU A 129 -6.66 -3.55 6.07
C LEU A 129 -5.91 -4.06 4.83
N CYS A 130 -5.18 -5.16 4.99
CA CYS A 130 -4.46 -5.84 3.91
C CYS A 130 -5.42 -6.24 2.76
N ALA A 131 -6.56 -6.85 3.09
CA ALA A 131 -7.57 -7.26 2.11
C ALA A 131 -8.21 -6.06 1.38
N ASP A 132 -8.54 -4.98 2.09
CA ASP A 132 -9.05 -3.76 1.47
C ASP A 132 -8.09 -3.18 0.41
N LEU A 133 -6.80 -3.13 0.76
CA LEU A 133 -5.76 -2.55 -0.09
C LEU A 133 -5.36 -3.45 -1.27
N MET A 134 -5.27 -4.77 -1.09
CA MET A 134 -4.59 -5.66 -2.04
C MET A 134 -5.47 -6.78 -2.61
N GLU A 135 -6.63 -7.11 -2.03
CA GLU A 135 -7.41 -8.26 -2.52
C GLU A 135 -8.18 -7.95 -3.82
N ILE A 136 -7.65 -8.39 -4.96
CA ILE A 136 -8.20 -8.15 -6.30
C ILE A 136 -9.62 -8.71 -6.48
N SER A 137 -9.94 -9.82 -5.80
CA SER A 137 -11.22 -10.53 -5.89
C SER A 137 -12.32 -9.97 -4.98
N LYS A 138 -12.01 -8.99 -4.13
CA LYS A 138 -12.97 -8.45 -3.18
C LYS A 138 -14.15 -7.81 -3.92
N SER A 139 -15.37 -8.10 -3.46
CA SER A 139 -16.60 -7.62 -4.10
C SER A 139 -16.60 -6.10 -4.22
N ASP A 140 -16.97 -5.62 -5.40
CA ASP A 140 -16.97 -4.20 -5.73
C ASP A 140 -18.16 -3.49 -5.08
N GLU A 141 -17.94 -2.96 -3.88
CA GLU A 141 -18.79 -1.91 -3.34
C GLU A 141 -18.47 -0.58 -4.03
N GLU A 142 -19.52 0.15 -4.39
CA GLU A 142 -19.38 1.55 -4.83
C GLU A 142 -18.69 2.33 -3.71
N ASP A 143 -17.62 3.06 -4.03
CA ASP A 143 -16.74 3.73 -3.06
C ASP A 143 -16.02 2.81 -2.05
N GLY A 144 -15.55 1.62 -2.46
CA GLY A 144 -14.72 0.77 -1.60
C GLY A 144 -13.45 1.43 -1.03
N PRO A 145 -12.88 0.89 0.07
CA PRO A 145 -11.64 1.38 0.67
C PRO A 145 -10.42 0.92 -0.14
N TYR A 146 -9.84 1.84 -0.92
CA TYR A 146 -8.63 1.56 -1.71
C TYR A 146 -7.71 2.78 -1.76
N LEU A 147 -6.44 2.53 -2.06
CA LEU A 147 -5.46 3.54 -2.42
C LEU A 147 -5.21 3.48 -3.92
N ILE A 148 -5.24 4.63 -4.59
CA ILE A 148 -4.95 4.77 -6.01
C ILE A 148 -3.50 5.25 -6.17
N VAL A 149 -2.76 4.60 -7.05
CA VAL A 149 -1.37 4.97 -7.38
C VAL A 149 -1.34 5.54 -8.80
N TRP A 150 -0.86 6.77 -8.92
CA TRP A 150 -0.87 7.56 -10.16
C TRP A 150 0.49 7.64 -10.85
N GLY A 151 1.56 7.15 -10.22
CA GLY A 151 2.93 7.33 -10.67
C GLY A 151 3.91 6.55 -9.80
N GLU A 152 5.10 7.11 -9.63
CA GLU A 152 6.19 6.52 -8.85
C GLU A 152 5.74 6.16 -7.43
N ALA A 153 5.86 4.87 -7.08
CA ALA A 153 5.33 4.30 -5.85
C ALA A 153 5.99 4.86 -4.58
N SER A 154 7.27 5.21 -4.69
CA SER A 154 8.04 5.76 -3.58
C SER A 154 7.73 7.24 -3.31
N ASP A 155 7.01 7.93 -4.18
CA ASP A 155 6.59 9.32 -3.96
C ASP A 155 5.13 9.40 -3.49
N ILE A 156 4.94 9.86 -2.26
CA ILE A 156 3.62 10.00 -1.63
C ILE A 156 2.65 10.87 -2.42
N TYR A 157 3.13 11.83 -3.22
CA TYR A 157 2.29 12.70 -4.05
C TYR A 157 1.69 12.01 -5.29
N ASN A 158 2.01 10.73 -5.48
CA ASN A 158 1.39 9.85 -6.46
C ASN A 158 0.33 8.92 -5.84
N TRP A 159 0.08 9.01 -4.54
CA TRP A 159 -0.94 8.21 -3.86
C TRP A 159 -2.19 9.03 -3.57
N GLU A 160 -3.36 8.43 -3.77
CA GLU A 160 -4.66 9.02 -3.46
C GLU A 160 -5.49 8.05 -2.63
N ALA A 161 -6.06 8.54 -1.53
CA ALA A 161 -7.02 7.79 -0.73
C ALA A 161 -8.43 7.92 -1.30
N SER A 162 -9.11 6.79 -1.50
CA SER A 162 -10.53 6.80 -1.87
C SER A 162 -11.42 7.36 -0.76
N ILE A 163 -12.64 7.76 -1.11
CA ILE A 163 -13.64 8.17 -0.12
C ILE A 163 -13.94 7.03 0.86
N GLY A 164 -14.04 5.78 0.38
CA GLY A 164 -14.19 4.60 1.23
C GLY A 164 -13.02 4.42 2.19
N PHE A 165 -11.80 4.63 1.71
CA PHE A 165 -10.60 4.51 2.53
C PHE A 165 -10.62 5.54 3.65
N LEU A 166 -10.97 6.78 3.34
CA LEU A 166 -11.08 7.84 4.34
C LEU A 166 -12.20 7.60 5.35
N LYS A 167 -13.33 7.02 4.93
CA LYS A 167 -14.44 6.66 5.83
C LYS A 167 -14.03 5.56 6.81
N LYS A 168 -13.36 4.51 6.32
CA LYS A 168 -13.03 3.33 7.12
C LYS A 168 -11.71 3.48 7.89
N TRP A 169 -10.69 3.97 7.21
CA TRP A 169 -9.30 4.02 7.67
C TRP A 169 -8.79 5.45 7.88
N GLY A 170 -9.67 6.45 7.83
CA GLY A 170 -9.31 7.86 7.95
C GLY A 170 -8.44 8.19 9.16
N GLY A 171 -8.64 7.52 10.29
CA GLY A 171 -7.83 7.70 11.50
C GLY A 171 -6.33 7.41 11.28
N LEU A 172 -5.98 6.56 10.32
CA LEU A 172 -4.59 6.22 9.98
C LEU A 172 -3.84 7.37 9.29
N LEU A 173 -4.54 8.37 8.73
CA LEU A 173 -3.90 9.52 8.09
C LEU A 173 -3.65 10.69 9.08
N ARG A 174 -3.88 10.50 10.38
CA ARG A 174 -3.64 11.55 11.40
C ARG A 174 -2.21 12.07 11.34
N GLY A 175 -2.07 13.39 11.18
CA GLY A 175 -0.76 14.02 11.06
C GLY A 175 0.03 13.66 9.79
N CYS A 176 -0.63 13.11 8.77
CA CYS A 176 -0.09 12.82 7.43
C CYS A 176 -0.74 13.75 6.38
N PRO A 177 -0.50 15.07 6.44
CA PRO A 177 -1.13 16.04 5.54
C PRO A 177 -0.80 15.78 4.07
N GLU A 178 0.37 15.24 3.77
CA GLU A 178 0.90 15.02 2.42
C GLU A 178 0.00 14.07 1.62
N LEU A 179 -0.54 13.01 2.24
CA LEU A 179 -1.45 12.08 1.56
C LEU A 179 -2.82 12.73 1.29
N ILE A 180 -3.29 13.60 2.17
CA ILE A 180 -4.54 14.37 1.97
C ILE A 180 -4.35 15.44 0.89
N GLU A 181 -3.20 16.10 0.86
CA GLU A 181 -2.83 17.05 -0.19
C GLU A 181 -2.73 16.36 -1.55
N SER A 182 -2.06 15.21 -1.61
CA SER A 182 -1.98 14.38 -2.81
C SER A 182 -3.37 13.93 -3.28
N THR A 183 -4.19 13.42 -2.36
CA THR A 183 -5.58 13.04 -2.63
C THR A 183 -6.35 14.22 -3.24
N ASN A 184 -6.27 15.40 -2.62
CA ASN A 184 -6.94 16.60 -3.12
C ASN A 184 -6.40 17.07 -4.48
N ARG A 185 -5.09 16.93 -4.73
CA ARG A 185 -4.44 17.26 -6.02
C ARG A 185 -5.02 16.41 -7.15
N TRP A 186 -5.12 15.10 -6.97
CA TRP A 186 -5.63 14.19 -8.00
C TRP A 186 -7.13 14.34 -8.22
N ARG A 187 -7.91 14.52 -7.14
CA ARG A 187 -9.33 14.86 -7.21
C ARG A 187 -9.59 16.13 -8.02
N LEU A 188 -8.87 17.21 -7.73
CA LEU A 188 -9.00 18.47 -8.46
C LEU A 188 -8.65 18.35 -9.93
N LYS A 189 -7.62 17.57 -10.29
CA LYS A 189 -7.26 17.31 -11.69
C LYS A 189 -8.40 16.66 -12.48
N ARG A 190 -9.27 15.90 -11.82
CA ARG A 190 -10.47 15.28 -12.42
C ARG A 190 -11.74 16.11 -12.29
N GLY A 191 -11.65 17.32 -11.73
CA GLY A 191 -12.81 18.19 -11.51
C GLY A 191 -13.63 17.84 -10.26
N GLU A 192 -13.13 16.98 -9.38
CA GLU A 192 -13.78 16.61 -8.13
C GLU A 192 -13.51 17.65 -7.02
N LYS A 193 -14.41 17.74 -6.04
CA LYS A 193 -14.24 18.63 -4.88
C LYS A 193 -13.14 18.11 -3.94
N LYS A 194 -12.44 19.06 -3.30
CA LYS A 194 -11.55 18.76 -2.17
C LYS A 194 -12.30 18.09 -1.04
N ILE A 195 -11.61 17.22 -0.34
CA ILE A 195 -12.07 16.61 0.90
C ILE A 195 -11.53 17.46 2.05
N GLY A 196 -12.42 17.90 2.93
CA GLY A 196 -12.05 18.53 4.20
C GLY A 196 -11.96 17.46 5.26
N VAL A 197 -10.78 16.88 5.47
CA VAL A 197 -10.54 15.94 6.56
C VAL A 197 -9.68 16.65 7.61
N GLN A 198 -10.19 16.80 8.83
CA GLN A 198 -9.34 17.06 9.99
C GLN A 198 -8.77 15.71 10.41
N VAL A 199 -7.55 15.39 9.97
CA VAL A 199 -6.86 14.15 10.34
C VAL A 199 -5.75 14.39 11.34
#